data_AF-A0A1Q6GYP9-F1
#
_entry.id   AF-A0A1Q6GYP9-F1
#
_cell.length_a   1.000
_cell.length_b   1.000
_cell.length_c   1.000
_cell.angle_alpha   90.00
_cell.angle_beta   90.00
_cell.angle_gamma   90.00
#
_symmetry.space_group_name_H-M   'P 1'
#
loop_
_entity.id
_entity.type
_entity.pdbx_description
1 polymer ?
#
loop_
_entity_poly.entity_id
_entity_poly.type
_entity_poly.pdbx_seq_one_letter_code
_entity_poly.pdbx_strand_id
1 'polypeptide(L)'
;MKAIITFIAMLLTLSAYSMEQDKVKQDSIIDTAIQAEDTIGTRKTLNDIRFDGWERKDWLDNEYIRTLRKYLDDYNKGIVSNPNLDPYKEQIKGQFVIYDITPYLLGGAFIRITFLDMPDRVFCSWIYSEVDEDKETVESYEFRFISIEEETTDMTKDDILQAIKEMDGLKLW
;
A
#
# COMPACT_ATOMS: atom_id res chain seq x y z
N MET A 1 -22.91 -43.32 -49.29
CA MET A 1 -22.32 -44.67 -49.19
C MET A 1 -21.22 -44.64 -48.13
N LYS A 2 -21.21 -45.63 -47.25
CA LYS A 2 -20.26 -45.83 -46.14
C LYS A 2 -18.91 -46.37 -46.66
N ALA A 3 -17.80 -45.99 -46.02
CA ALA A 3 -16.58 -46.80 -45.82
C ALA A 3 -15.64 -45.99 -44.90
N ILE A 4 -15.58 -46.24 -43.59
CA ILE A 4 -14.72 -47.23 -42.92
C ILE A 4 -13.25 -47.05 -43.34
N ILE A 5 -12.48 -46.34 -42.51
CA ILE A 5 -11.01 -46.35 -42.56
C ILE A 5 -10.53 -47.19 -41.37
N THR A 6 -9.78 -48.21 -41.72
CA THR A 6 -9.28 -49.32 -40.92
C THR A 6 -8.11 -48.90 -40.04
N PHE A 7 -8.14 -49.32 -38.77
CA PHE A 7 -7.06 -49.19 -37.80
C PHE A 7 -5.95 -50.21 -38.12
N ILE A 8 -4.70 -49.78 -38.32
CA ILE A 8 -3.54 -50.67 -38.35
C ILE A 8 -2.79 -50.49 -37.04
N ALA A 9 -2.86 -51.52 -36.19
CA ALA A 9 -2.08 -51.66 -34.98
C ALA A 9 -0.65 -52.09 -35.34
N MET A 10 0.35 -51.34 -34.86
CA MET A 10 1.75 -51.75 -34.93
C MET A 10 2.23 -52.09 -33.52
N LEU A 11 2.18 -53.38 -33.19
CA LEU A 11 2.89 -53.97 -32.06
C LEU A 11 4.36 -54.14 -32.46
N LEU A 12 5.27 -53.53 -31.72
CA LEU A 12 6.69 -53.90 -31.75
C LEU A 12 7.16 -54.22 -30.32
N THR A 13 7.19 -55.53 -30.12
CA THR A 13 7.97 -56.39 -29.22
C THR A 13 8.92 -55.75 -28.20
N LEU A 14 8.72 -56.12 -26.93
CA LEU A 14 9.71 -56.06 -25.85
C LEU A 14 10.93 -56.93 -26.17
N SER A 15 12.14 -56.39 -26.00
CA SER A 15 13.31 -57.18 -25.63
C SER A 15 13.66 -56.87 -24.18
N ALA A 16 13.51 -57.89 -23.33
CA ALA A 16 14.00 -57.88 -21.97
C ALA A 16 15.52 -57.99 -21.99
N TYR A 17 16.21 -56.98 -21.47
CA TYR A 17 17.54 -57.16 -20.91
C TYR A 17 17.40 -57.13 -19.39
N SER A 18 17.62 -58.29 -18.80
CA SER A 18 17.85 -58.46 -17.37
C SER A 18 19.19 -57.84 -17.00
N MET A 19 19.19 -56.91 -16.04
CA MET A 19 20.35 -56.67 -15.19
C MET A 19 19.89 -56.69 -13.74
N GLU A 20 20.63 -57.47 -12.96
CA GLU A 20 20.46 -57.69 -11.52
C GLU A 20 20.31 -56.39 -10.73
N GLN A 21 19.44 -56.46 -9.72
CA GLN A 21 19.28 -55.43 -8.70
C GLN A 21 20.55 -55.35 -7.84
N ASP A 22 21.30 -54.27 -7.99
CA ASP A 22 22.20 -53.82 -6.94
C ASP A 22 21.46 -52.78 -6.07
N LYS A 23 21.26 -53.14 -4.80
CA LYS A 23 20.64 -52.29 -3.78
C LYS A 23 21.59 -51.15 -3.43
N VAL A 24 21.55 -50.05 -4.18
CA VAL A 24 22.22 -48.80 -3.79
C VAL A 24 21.22 -47.87 -3.12
N LYS A 25 21.28 -47.93 -1.79
CA LYS A 25 20.80 -47.00 -0.76
C LYS A 25 20.33 -45.64 -1.31
N GLN A 26 19.01 -45.51 -1.45
CA GLN A 26 18.30 -44.27 -1.71
C GLN A 26 18.13 -43.51 -0.39
N ASP A 27 19.22 -42.95 0.15
CA ASP A 27 19.19 -42.03 1.30
C ASP A 27 20.44 -41.14 1.21
N SER A 28 20.27 -39.88 0.78
CA SER A 28 21.09 -38.71 1.20
C SER A 28 20.99 -37.47 0.28
N ILE A 29 20.25 -37.50 -0.84
CA ILE A 29 20.10 -36.29 -1.70
C ILE A 29 18.79 -35.53 -1.43
N ILE A 30 18.22 -35.66 -0.23
CA ILE A 30 17.05 -34.85 0.21
C ILE A 30 17.41 -33.90 1.36
N ASP A 31 18.64 -33.91 1.87
CA ASP A 31 19.03 -33.16 3.08
C ASP A 31 19.88 -31.90 2.82
N THR A 32 19.83 -31.33 1.61
CA THR A 32 20.44 -30.00 1.35
C THR A 32 19.56 -29.10 0.50
N ALA A 33 18.24 -29.35 0.51
CA ALA A 33 17.30 -28.25 0.54
C ALA A 33 17.07 -27.94 2.01
N ILE A 34 18.11 -27.41 2.67
CA ILE A 34 17.91 -26.66 3.91
C ILE A 34 16.85 -25.63 3.51
N GLN A 35 15.64 -25.83 4.01
CA GLN A 35 14.67 -24.77 4.12
C GLN A 35 15.48 -23.59 4.65
N ALA A 36 15.72 -22.60 3.79
CA ALA A 36 16.02 -21.27 4.29
C ALA A 36 14.78 -20.95 5.12
N GLU A 37 14.86 -21.28 6.42
CA GLU A 37 13.91 -20.81 7.41
C GLU A 37 13.78 -19.33 7.12
N ASP A 38 12.55 -18.96 6.87
CA ASP A 38 12.17 -17.63 6.49
C ASP A 38 12.67 -16.69 7.60
N THR A 39 13.84 -16.06 7.37
CA THR A 39 14.43 -15.09 8.31
C THR A 39 13.50 -13.89 8.53
N ILE A 40 12.34 -13.87 7.86
CA ILE A 40 11.18 -12.98 8.01
C ILE A 40 10.62 -12.97 9.44
N GLY A 41 10.89 -13.98 10.28
CA GLY A 41 10.30 -14.06 11.63
C GLY A 41 10.79 -13.04 12.69
N THR A 42 11.88 -12.29 12.46
CA THR A 42 12.48 -11.43 13.51
C THR A 42 12.83 -10.00 13.10
N ARG A 43 12.87 -9.67 11.81
CA ARG A 43 13.24 -8.32 11.36
C ARG A 43 11.99 -7.44 11.22
N LYS A 44 12.00 -6.27 11.88
CA LYS A 44 10.98 -5.23 11.68
C LYS A 44 10.87 -4.89 10.19
N THR A 45 9.66 -4.81 9.67
CA THR A 45 9.41 -4.22 8.36
C THR A 45 9.68 -2.71 8.41
N LEU A 46 9.89 -2.09 7.25
CA LEU A 46 10.07 -0.63 7.21
C LEU A 46 8.84 0.13 7.75
N ASN A 47 7.63 -0.44 7.60
CA ASN A 47 6.43 0.17 8.17
C ASN A 47 6.35 -0.06 9.68
N ASP A 48 6.87 -1.17 10.20
CA ASP A 48 7.05 -1.32 11.64
C ASP A 48 7.97 -0.20 12.13
N ILE A 49 9.12 0.05 11.49
CA ILE A 49 10.00 1.16 11.90
C ILE A 49 9.29 2.54 11.84
N ARG A 50 8.46 2.79 10.82
CA ARG A 50 7.74 4.07 10.67
C ARG A 50 6.68 4.31 11.74
N PHE A 51 5.97 3.26 12.15
CA PHE A 51 4.70 3.38 12.87
C PHE A 51 4.66 2.59 14.18
N ASP A 52 5.74 1.90 14.56
CA ASP A 52 5.85 1.18 15.83
C ASP A 52 5.59 2.15 17.00
N GLY A 53 4.73 1.72 17.91
CA GLY A 53 4.28 2.52 19.05
C GLY A 53 3.34 3.69 18.75
N TRP A 54 2.89 3.90 17.50
CA TRP A 54 1.92 4.94 17.21
C TRP A 54 0.57 4.67 17.88
N GLU A 55 0.07 5.69 18.58
CA GLU A 55 -1.26 5.72 19.17
C GLU A 55 -2.21 6.53 18.29
N ARG A 56 -3.51 6.54 18.64
CA ARG A 56 -4.54 7.29 17.91
C ARG A 56 -4.15 8.76 17.67
N LYS A 57 -3.55 9.42 18.66
CA LYS A 57 -3.15 10.83 18.55
C LYS A 57 -2.08 11.05 17.48
N ASP A 58 -1.17 10.08 17.30
CA ASP A 58 -0.08 10.16 16.33
C ASP A 58 -0.61 10.03 14.91
N TRP A 59 -1.66 9.22 14.71
CA TRP A 59 -2.40 9.17 13.44
C TRP A 59 -3.12 10.48 13.11
N LEU A 60 -3.51 11.26 14.11
CA LEU A 60 -4.25 12.52 13.92
C LEU A 60 -3.34 13.76 13.84
N ASP A 61 -2.08 13.66 14.27
CA ASP A 61 -1.12 14.76 14.27
C ASP A 61 0.33 14.27 14.05
N ASN A 62 0.79 14.30 12.80
CA ASN A 62 2.12 13.81 12.40
C ASN A 62 2.71 14.58 11.20
N GLU A 63 3.99 14.31 10.91
CA GLU A 63 4.74 14.93 9.82
C GLU A 63 4.23 14.58 8.42
N TYR A 64 3.54 13.44 8.23
CA TYR A 64 2.92 13.14 6.94
C TYR A 64 1.82 14.15 6.62
N ILE A 65 0.98 14.48 7.61
CA ILE A 65 -0.08 15.47 7.43
C ILE A 65 0.51 16.88 7.24
N ARG A 66 1.56 17.24 7.99
CA ARG A 66 2.27 18.53 7.79
C ARG A 66 2.87 18.64 6.40
N THR A 67 3.43 17.55 5.88
CA THR A 67 3.97 17.48 4.52
C THR A 67 2.88 17.71 3.47
N LEU A 68 1.71 17.07 3.65
CA LEU A 68 0.55 17.28 2.78
C LEU A 68 0.04 18.74 2.85
N ARG A 69 -0.13 19.30 4.05
CA ARG A 69 -0.54 20.70 4.26
C ARG A 69 0.42 21.67 3.57
N LYS A 70 1.72 21.48 3.75
CA LYS A 70 2.76 22.30 3.11
C LYS A 70 2.65 22.23 1.59
N TYR A 71 2.48 21.04 1.02
CA TYR A 71 2.32 20.88 -0.42
C TYR A 71 1.10 21.65 -0.96
N LEU A 72 -0.05 21.54 -0.28
CA LEU A 72 -1.26 22.27 -0.65
C LEU A 72 -1.07 23.79 -0.53
N ASP A 73 -0.35 24.26 0.49
CA ASP A 73 -0.02 25.69 0.63
C ASP A 73 0.89 26.19 -0.48
N ASP A 74 1.92 25.42 -0.84
CA ASP A 74 2.82 25.74 -1.94
C ASP A 74 2.08 25.77 -3.27
N TYR A 75 1.14 24.82 -3.50
CA TYR A 75 0.27 24.83 -4.66
C TYR A 75 -0.62 26.08 -4.70
N ASN A 76 -1.26 26.42 -3.58
CA ASN A 76 -2.14 27.59 -3.48
C ASN A 76 -1.37 28.92 -3.66
N LYS A 77 -0.08 28.96 -3.31
CA LYS A 77 0.83 30.09 -3.57
C LYS A 77 1.38 30.10 -5.00
N GLY A 78 1.11 29.07 -5.81
CA GLY A 78 1.65 28.91 -7.16
C GLY A 78 3.13 28.54 -7.22
N ILE A 79 3.70 28.04 -6.12
CA ILE A 79 5.10 27.55 -6.05
C ILE A 79 5.23 26.21 -6.78
N VAL A 80 4.19 25.37 -6.71
CA VAL A 80 4.09 24.10 -7.44
C VAL A 80 2.82 24.07 -8.28
N SER A 81 2.85 23.32 -9.39
CA SER A 81 1.69 23.11 -10.27
C SER A 81 1.19 21.67 -10.15
N ASN A 82 -0.14 21.49 -10.11
CA ASN A 82 -0.74 20.16 -10.15
C ASN A 82 -2.05 20.19 -10.94
N PRO A 83 -2.06 19.72 -12.19
CA PRO A 83 -3.25 19.71 -13.04
C PRO A 83 -4.43 18.94 -12.47
N ASN A 84 -4.20 17.96 -11.59
CA ASN A 84 -5.28 17.19 -10.96
C ASN A 84 -6.04 18.02 -9.92
N LEU A 85 -5.43 19.09 -9.42
CA LEU A 85 -6.03 20.00 -8.43
C LEU A 85 -6.63 21.26 -9.05
N ASP A 86 -6.23 21.61 -10.28
CA ASP A 86 -6.70 22.83 -10.96
C ASP A 86 -8.24 22.96 -11.01
N PRO A 87 -9.02 21.89 -11.27
CA PRO A 87 -10.48 21.97 -11.27
C PRO A 87 -11.10 22.33 -9.91
N TYR A 88 -10.36 22.16 -8.81
CA TYR A 88 -10.83 22.32 -7.44
C TYR A 88 -10.13 23.47 -6.71
N LYS A 89 -9.38 24.31 -7.43
CA LYS A 89 -8.46 25.31 -6.87
C LYS A 89 -9.10 26.26 -5.86
N GLU A 90 -10.37 26.61 -6.04
CA GLU A 90 -11.05 27.51 -5.09
C GLU A 90 -11.42 26.79 -3.80
N GLN A 91 -11.87 25.54 -3.87
CA GLN A 91 -12.28 24.73 -2.73
C GLN A 91 -11.08 24.30 -1.87
N ILE A 92 -9.95 23.96 -2.51
CA ILE A 92 -8.77 23.43 -1.80
C ILE A 92 -7.87 24.50 -1.16
N LYS A 93 -8.25 25.78 -1.28
CA LYS A 93 -7.67 26.87 -0.46
C LYS A 93 -8.11 26.77 1.00
N GLY A 94 -9.25 26.12 1.24
CA GLY A 94 -9.84 25.98 2.57
C GLY A 94 -9.09 24.99 3.47
N GLN A 95 -9.66 24.82 4.65
CA GLN A 95 -9.20 23.82 5.61
C GLN A 95 -9.73 22.43 5.23
N PHE A 96 -9.00 21.40 5.62
CA PHE A 96 -9.43 20.01 5.43
C PHE A 96 -9.40 19.23 6.75
N VAL A 97 -10.13 18.11 6.77
CA VAL A 97 -10.07 17.12 7.84
C VAL A 97 -9.46 15.83 7.30
N ILE A 98 -8.79 15.07 8.16
CA ILE A 98 -8.36 13.70 7.84
C ILE A 98 -9.59 12.80 7.93
N TYR A 99 -9.97 12.22 6.80
CA TYR A 99 -11.04 11.24 6.71
C TYR A 99 -10.55 9.85 7.12
N ASP A 100 -9.36 9.48 6.64
CA ASP A 100 -8.67 8.24 7.00
C ASP A 100 -7.16 8.39 6.78
N ILE A 101 -6.36 7.63 7.52
CA ILE A 101 -4.92 7.55 7.34
C ILE A 101 -4.42 6.17 7.73
N THR A 102 -3.65 5.55 6.84
CA THR A 102 -3.14 4.19 7.02
C THR A 102 -1.69 4.08 6.55
N PRO A 103 -0.91 3.11 7.10
CA PRO A 103 0.36 2.72 6.50
C PRO A 103 0.15 2.32 5.04
N TYR A 104 0.99 2.83 4.15
CA TYR A 104 0.91 2.47 2.73
C TYR A 104 1.84 1.30 2.40
N LEU A 105 1.38 0.41 1.52
CA LEU A 105 2.14 -0.77 1.10
C LEU A 105 3.48 -0.38 0.46
N LEU A 106 3.54 0.76 -0.23
CA LEU A 106 4.75 1.27 -0.88
C LEU A 106 5.60 2.17 0.05
N GLY A 107 5.31 2.14 1.36
CA GLY A 107 6.02 2.92 2.38
C GLY A 107 5.38 4.28 2.65
N GLY A 108 5.55 4.79 3.87
CA GLY A 108 4.93 6.02 4.33
C GLY A 108 3.43 5.88 4.58
N ALA A 109 2.68 6.98 4.46
CA ALA A 109 1.26 7.05 4.80
C ALA A 109 0.39 7.35 3.58
N PHE A 110 -0.73 6.63 3.48
CA PHE A 110 -1.83 6.94 2.58
C PHE A 110 -2.88 7.71 3.38
N ILE A 111 -3.22 8.90 2.91
CA ILE A 111 -4.06 9.87 3.62
C ILE A 111 -5.27 10.18 2.76
N ARG A 112 -6.46 9.95 3.28
CA ARG A 112 -7.72 10.40 2.69
C ARG A 112 -8.17 11.66 3.43
N ILE A 113 -8.44 12.72 2.70
CA ILE A 113 -8.87 14.01 3.23
C ILE A 113 -10.16 14.47 2.57
N THR A 114 -10.89 15.30 3.29
CA THR A 114 -12.06 16.00 2.77
C THR A 114 -11.94 17.48 3.14
N PHE A 115 -12.17 18.36 2.16
CA PHE A 115 -12.12 19.80 2.39
C PHE A 115 -13.44 20.28 3.00
N LEU A 116 -13.35 21.22 3.94
CA LEU A 116 -14.52 21.74 4.65
C LEU A 116 -15.54 22.41 3.72
N ASP A 117 -15.07 23.03 2.64
CA ASP A 117 -15.90 23.73 1.65
C ASP A 117 -16.29 22.83 0.45
N MET A 118 -15.89 21.55 0.48
CA MET A 118 -16.32 20.53 -0.47
C MET A 118 -16.41 19.16 0.26
N PRO A 119 -17.33 19.05 1.23
CA PRO A 119 -17.35 17.95 2.18
C PRO A 119 -17.81 16.62 1.55
N ASP A 120 -18.41 16.66 0.38
CA ASP A 120 -18.93 15.52 -0.38
C ASP A 120 -17.86 14.78 -1.19
N ARG A 121 -16.63 15.31 -1.24
CA ARG A 121 -15.52 14.77 -2.04
C ARG A 121 -14.35 14.33 -1.18
N VAL A 122 -13.76 13.20 -1.57
CA VAL A 122 -12.58 12.63 -0.92
C VAL A 122 -11.37 12.77 -1.84
N PHE A 123 -10.26 13.24 -1.28
CA PHE A 123 -8.97 13.24 -1.94
C PHE A 123 -8.07 12.24 -1.25
N CYS A 124 -7.39 11.40 -2.02
CA CYS A 124 -6.33 10.57 -1.51
C CYS A 124 -4.97 11.16 -1.82
N SER A 125 -4.05 11.02 -0.89
CA SER A 125 -2.66 11.43 -1.03
C SER A 125 -1.75 10.35 -0.48
N TRP A 126 -0.56 10.26 -1.09
CA TRP A 126 0.52 9.45 -0.57
C TRP A 126 1.69 10.34 -0.20
N ILE A 127 2.12 10.21 1.05
CA ILE A 127 3.35 10.80 1.55
C ILE A 127 4.30 9.65 1.88
N TYR A 128 5.39 9.55 1.12
CA TYR A 128 6.45 8.59 1.38
C TYR A 128 7.31 9.06 2.55
N SER A 129 7.96 8.12 3.24
CA SER A 129 9.00 8.45 4.22
C SER A 129 10.18 7.51 4.12
N GLU A 130 11.37 8.08 4.11
CA GLU A 130 12.64 7.34 4.09
C GLU A 130 12.98 6.84 5.49
N VAL A 131 13.47 5.61 5.59
CA VAL A 131 13.82 4.98 6.87
C VAL A 131 15.30 4.61 6.87
N ASP A 132 16.01 5.02 7.92
CA ASP A 132 17.32 4.47 8.25
C ASP A 132 17.09 3.16 9.04
N GLU A 133 17.35 2.02 8.39
CA GLU A 133 17.14 0.70 8.99
C GLU A 133 18.13 0.40 10.12
N ASP A 134 19.34 0.97 10.10
CA ASP A 134 20.36 0.73 11.12
C ASP A 134 20.03 1.50 12.41
N LYS A 135 19.46 2.70 12.27
CA LYS A 135 19.02 3.54 13.39
C LYS A 135 17.58 3.26 13.83
N GLU A 136 16.81 2.54 13.03
CA GLU A 136 15.36 2.40 13.17
C GLU A 136 14.64 3.75 13.26
N THR A 137 14.98 4.72 12.40
CA THR A 137 14.41 6.07 12.41
C THR A 137 13.91 6.53 11.04
N VAL A 138 12.88 7.38 11.04
CA VAL A 138 12.42 8.09 9.83
C VAL A 138 13.30 9.32 9.59
N GLU A 139 13.88 9.44 8.40
CA GLU A 139 14.82 10.52 8.07
C GLU A 139 14.17 11.66 7.28
N SER A 140 13.15 11.38 6.47
CA SER A 140 12.49 12.40 5.66
C SER A 140 11.08 12.00 5.23
N TYR A 141 10.30 13.00 4.79
CA TYR A 141 8.94 12.86 4.29
C TYR A 141 8.85 13.51 2.90
N GLU A 142 8.26 12.81 1.94
CA GLU A 142 8.18 13.26 0.56
C GLU A 142 6.74 13.11 0.04
N PHE A 143 6.18 14.21 -0.46
CA PHE A 143 4.90 14.18 -1.16
C PHE A 143 5.05 13.41 -2.48
N ARG A 144 4.20 12.40 -2.72
CA ARG A 144 4.20 11.60 -3.96
C ARG A 144 3.06 11.95 -4.88
N PHE A 145 1.82 11.96 -4.37
CA PHE A 145 0.67 12.37 -5.17
C PHE A 145 -0.48 12.85 -4.31
N ILE A 146 -1.43 13.51 -4.99
CA ILE A 146 -2.79 13.71 -4.53
C ILE A 146 -3.72 13.60 -5.74
N SER A 147 -4.85 12.94 -5.54
CA SER A 147 -5.90 12.76 -6.54
C SER A 147 -7.26 12.72 -5.87
N ILE A 148 -8.29 13.10 -6.61
CA ILE A 148 -9.67 12.92 -6.17
C ILE A 148 -10.09 11.47 -6.35
N GLU A 149 -10.80 10.93 -5.38
CA GLU A 149 -11.41 9.61 -5.50
C GLU A 149 -12.73 9.70 -6.28
N GLU A 150 -13.12 8.60 -6.93
CA GLU A 150 -14.44 8.46 -7.54
C GLU A 150 -15.54 8.34 -6.47
N GLU A 151 -15.19 7.79 -5.31
CA GLU A 151 -16.06 7.71 -4.14
C GLU A 151 -16.40 9.12 -3.63
N THR A 152 -17.69 9.34 -3.42
CA THR A 152 -18.24 10.53 -2.79
C THR A 152 -18.82 10.17 -1.43
N THR A 153 -18.93 11.15 -0.56
CA THR A 153 -19.54 10.99 0.77
C THR A 153 -20.76 11.89 0.89
N ASP A 154 -21.73 11.49 1.71
CA ASP A 154 -22.90 12.30 2.05
C ASP A 154 -22.59 13.29 3.19
N MET A 155 -21.33 13.38 3.63
CA MET A 155 -20.92 14.28 4.70
C MET A 155 -21.18 15.74 4.32
N THR A 156 -21.76 16.46 5.28
CA THR A 156 -21.91 17.91 5.22
C THR A 156 -20.81 18.60 6.02
N LYS A 157 -20.72 19.92 5.86
CA LYS A 157 -19.84 20.76 6.67
C LYS A 157 -20.16 20.64 8.17
N ASP A 158 -21.45 20.54 8.52
CA ASP A 158 -21.87 20.40 9.91
C ASP A 158 -21.47 19.04 10.51
N ASP A 159 -21.50 17.97 9.71
CA ASP A 159 -21.04 16.65 10.14
C ASP A 159 -19.54 16.66 10.47
N ILE A 160 -18.71 17.31 9.64
CA ILE A 160 -17.27 17.49 9.92
C ILE A 160 -17.06 18.24 11.24
N LEU A 161 -17.77 19.36 11.42
CA LEU A 161 -17.64 20.18 12.62
C LEU A 161 -18.15 19.45 13.87
N GLN A 162 -19.15 18.59 13.74
CA GLN A 162 -19.63 17.75 14.82
C GLN A 162 -18.61 16.65 15.17
N ALA A 163 -18.04 15.97 14.17
CA ALA A 163 -17.00 14.96 14.38
C ALA A 163 -15.79 15.52 15.13
N ILE A 164 -15.36 16.75 14.83
CA ILE A 164 -14.27 17.43 15.55
C ILE A 164 -14.58 17.66 17.04
N LYS A 165 -15.85 17.91 17.39
CA LYS A 165 -16.25 18.07 18.79
C LYS A 165 -16.29 16.75 19.54
N GLU A 166 -16.63 15.67 18.85
CA GLU A 166 -16.82 14.34 19.44
C GLU A 166 -15.54 13.53 19.53
N MET A 167 -14.62 13.70 18.56
CA MET A 167 -13.37 12.95 18.50
C MET A 167 -12.19 13.81 18.93
N ASP A 168 -11.64 13.51 20.11
CA ASP A 168 -10.43 14.15 20.61
C ASP A 168 -9.25 13.95 19.64
N GLY A 169 -8.50 15.02 19.40
CA GLY A 169 -7.41 15.09 18.44
C GLY A 169 -7.81 15.33 16.98
N LEU A 170 -9.07 15.10 16.57
CA LEU A 170 -9.51 15.47 15.23
C LEU A 170 -9.56 16.98 15.09
N LYS A 171 -9.01 17.51 14.01
CA LYS A 171 -8.92 18.96 13.79
C LYS A 171 -8.96 19.32 12.31
N LEU A 172 -9.20 20.60 12.06
CA LEU A 172 -9.00 21.21 10.75
C LEU A 172 -7.52 21.53 10.53
N TRP A 173 -7.03 21.16 9.36
CA TRP A 173 -5.68 21.40 8.87
C TRP A 173 -5.67 22.48 7.78
#